data_AF-A0AAV3ZLS0-F1
#
_entry.id   AF-A0AAV3ZLS0-F1
#
_cell.length_a   1.000
_cell.length_b   1.000
_cell.length_c   1.000
_cell.angle_alpha   90.00
_cell.angle_beta   90.00
_cell.angle_gamma   90.00
#
_symmetry.space_group_name_H-M   'P 1'
#
loop_
_entity.id
_entity.type
_entity.pdbx_description
1 polymer ?
#
loop_
_entity_poly.entity_id
_entity_poly.type
_entity_poly.pdbx_seq_one_letter_code
_entity_poly.pdbx_strand_id
1 'polypeptide(L)'
;MAVSCMVLRALDPIHHRGLRIALGAFRTTPINSLYAEAGEPSLEHRRMKLAFNYVLKLKSLPRNPCHDVVFEAPLSDFSADTKSEPNLVANTFEILRMPTSA
;
A
#
# COMPACT_ATOMS: atom_id res chain seq x y z
N MET A 1 0.80 -12.94 10.15
CA MET A 1 0.04 -12.99 8.87
C MET A 1 1.00 -13.14 7.70
N ALA A 2 1.45 -14.36 7.40
CA ALA A 2 2.15 -14.64 6.14
C ALA A 2 1.09 -14.85 5.04
N VAL A 3 0.41 -13.78 4.63
CA VAL A 3 -0.44 -13.82 3.43
C VAL A 3 0.51 -13.87 2.24
N SER A 4 0.98 -15.08 1.96
CA SER A 4 1.63 -15.59 0.76
C SER A 4 2.20 -14.51 -0.16
N CYS A 5 3.46 -14.13 0.05
CA CYS A 5 4.17 -13.29 -0.91
C CYS A 5 4.19 -13.94 -2.31
N MET A 6 4.07 -15.28 -2.40
CA MET A 6 3.93 -15.99 -3.68
C MET A 6 2.64 -15.63 -4.44
N VAL A 7 1.49 -15.59 -3.77
CA VAL A 7 0.22 -15.29 -4.45
C VAL A 7 0.22 -13.86 -4.99
N LEU A 8 0.75 -12.91 -4.22
CA LEU A 8 0.85 -11.52 -4.68
C LEU A 8 1.86 -11.36 -5.82
N ARG A 9 3.00 -12.06 -5.76
CA ARG A 9 4.02 -12.05 -6.82
C ARG A 9 3.54 -12.69 -8.12
N ALA A 10 2.67 -13.70 -8.05
CA ALA A 10 2.11 -14.34 -9.24
C ALA A 10 1.17 -13.40 -10.04
N LEU A 11 0.63 -12.36 -9.40
CA LEU A 11 -0.27 -11.41 -10.06
C LEU A 11 0.47 -10.39 -10.94
N ASP A 12 1.73 -10.09 -10.61
CA ASP A 12 2.55 -9.12 -11.32
C ASP A 12 2.78 -9.48 -12.81
N PRO A 13 3.17 -10.71 -13.19
CA PRO A 13 3.31 -11.09 -14.60
C PRO A 13 1.98 -11.10 -15.36
N ILE A 14 0.87 -11.43 -14.68
CA ILE A 14 -0.48 -11.40 -15.29
C ILE A 14 -0.86 -9.97 -15.63
N HIS A 15 -0.62 -9.02 -14.72
CA HIS A 15 -0.90 -7.61 -14.93
C HIS A 15 -0.08 -7.01 -16.07
N HIS A 16 1.24 -7.22 -16.09
CA HIS A 16 2.09 -6.72 -17.17
C HIS A 16 1.69 -7.28 -18.54
N ARG A 17 1.30 -8.55 -18.60
CA ARG A 17 0.84 -9.17 -19.85
C ARG A 17 -0.52 -8.64 -20.29
N GLY A 18 -1.43 -8.42 -19.34
CA GLY A 18 -2.73 -7.81 -19.59
C GLY A 18 -2.60 -6.41 -20.20
N LEU A 19 -1.76 -5.55 -19.61
CA LEU A 19 -1.47 -4.22 -20.14
C LEU A 19 -0.93 -4.27 -21.58
N ARG A 20 -0.04 -5.23 -21.85
CA ARG A 20 0.53 -5.40 -23.18
C ARG A 20 -0.51 -5.80 -24.24
N ILE A 21 -1.44 -6.67 -23.87
CA ILE A 21 -2.54 -7.09 -24.76
C ILE A 21 -3.53 -5.92 -24.97
N ALA A 22 -3.88 -5.21 -23.91
CA ALA A 22 -4.83 -4.09 -23.97
C ALA A 22 -4.30 -2.91 -24.79
N LEU A 23 -3.02 -2.57 -24.65
CA LEU A 23 -2.37 -1.50 -25.39
C LEU A 23 -1.87 -1.92 -26.79
N GLY A 24 -1.89 -3.22 -27.12
CA GLY A 24 -1.29 -3.72 -28.37
C GLY A 24 0.22 -3.52 -28.46
N ALA A 25 0.92 -3.42 -27.34
CA ALA A 25 2.35 -3.11 -27.31
C ALA A 25 3.22 -4.32 -27.69
N PHE A 26 4.37 -4.09 -28.35
CA PHE A 26 5.34 -5.14 -28.69
C PHE A 26 5.77 -5.95 -27.48
N ARG A 27 6.10 -7.23 -27.61
CA ARG A 27 6.56 -8.12 -26.51
C ARG A 27 7.79 -7.62 -25.75
N THR A 28 8.60 -6.77 -26.37
CA THR A 28 9.84 -6.22 -25.84
C THR A 28 9.69 -4.85 -25.20
N THR A 29 8.51 -4.22 -25.25
CA THR A 29 8.36 -2.90 -24.62
C THR A 29 8.62 -2.99 -23.11
N PRO A 30 9.41 -2.06 -22.56
CA PRO A 30 9.70 -2.03 -21.12
C PRO A 30 8.44 -1.69 -20.32
N ILE A 31 8.37 -2.20 -19.10
CA ILE A 31 7.19 -2.08 -18.23
C ILE A 31 6.91 -0.62 -17.84
N ASN A 32 7.95 0.18 -17.64
CA ASN A 32 7.79 1.59 -17.27
C ASN A 32 7.07 2.38 -18.38
N SER A 33 7.36 2.07 -19.65
CA SER A 33 6.65 2.67 -20.79
C SER A 33 5.19 2.19 -20.86
N LEU A 34 4.91 0.94 -20.50
CA LEU A 34 3.53 0.44 -20.43
C LEU A 34 2.71 1.18 -19.37
N TYR A 35 3.29 1.48 -18.21
CA TYR A 35 2.61 2.25 -17.17
C TYR A 35 2.35 3.70 -17.59
N ALA A 36 3.32 4.33 -18.26
CA ALA A 36 3.14 5.68 -18.78
C ALA A 36 2.02 5.75 -19.83
N GLU A 37 1.96 4.79 -20.75
CA GLU A 37 0.95 4.76 -21.81
C GLU A 37 -0.44 4.37 -21.30
N ALA A 38 -0.54 3.40 -20.38
CA ALA A 38 -1.80 2.98 -19.80
C ALA A 38 -2.37 4.02 -18.82
N GLY A 39 -1.54 4.95 -18.31
CA GLY A 39 -1.91 5.83 -17.20
C GLY A 39 -2.11 5.10 -15.87
N GLU A 40 -1.68 3.85 -15.77
CA GLU A 40 -1.87 2.99 -14.60
C GLU A 40 -0.58 2.89 -13.77
N PRO A 41 -0.65 3.05 -12.44
CA PRO A 41 0.50 2.85 -11.57
C PRO A 41 0.82 1.37 -11.37
N SER A 42 2.04 1.05 -10.91
CA SER A 42 2.39 -0.34 -10.61
C SER A 42 1.53 -0.94 -9.49
N LEU A 43 1.37 -2.26 -9.51
CA LEU A 43 0.60 -2.99 -8.50
C LEU A 43 1.11 -2.76 -7.08
N GLU A 44 2.41 -2.53 -6.90
CA GLU A 44 3.00 -2.21 -5.60
C GLU A 44 2.46 -0.90 -5.04
N HIS A 45 2.45 0.17 -5.82
CA HIS A 45 1.89 1.46 -5.40
C HIS A 45 0.40 1.34 -5.07
N ARG A 46 -0.34 0.55 -5.86
CA ARG A 46 -1.75 0.27 -5.59
C ARG A 46 -1.92 -0.49 -4.26
N ARG A 47 -1.10 -1.50 -3.99
CA ARG A 47 -1.11 -2.24 -2.72
C ARG A 47 -0.79 -1.32 -1.54
N MET A 48 0.21 -0.46 -1.66
CA MET A 48 0.57 0.51 -0.62
C MET A 48 -0.60 1.48 -0.36
N LYS A 49 -1.22 2.03 -1.41
CA LYS A 49 -2.40 2.90 -1.28
C LYS A 49 -3.57 2.19 -0.59
N LEU A 50 -3.86 0.94 -0.99
CA LEU A 50 -4.91 0.14 -0.36
C LEU A 50 -4.61 -0.16 1.10
N ALA A 51 -3.37 -0.55 1.41
CA ALA A 51 -2.93 -0.81 2.77
C ALA A 51 -3.07 0.43 3.64
N PHE A 52 -2.63 1.59 3.15
CA PHE A 52 -2.76 2.86 3.85
C PHE A 52 -4.23 3.21 4.13
N ASN A 53 -5.08 3.15 3.10
CA ASN A 53 -6.52 3.40 3.26
C ASN A 53 -7.17 2.44 4.26
N TYR A 54 -6.76 1.16 4.24
CA TYR A 54 -7.26 0.16 5.17
C TYR A 54 -6.85 0.49 6.61
N VAL A 55 -5.59 0.84 6.84
CA VAL A 55 -5.08 1.25 8.17
C VAL A 55 -5.82 2.49 8.68
N LEU A 56 -6.02 3.51 7.83
CA LEU A 56 -6.79 4.70 8.21
C LEU A 56 -8.22 4.34 8.61
N LYS A 57 -8.88 3.48 7.83
CA LYS A 57 -10.24 3.03 8.12
C LYS A 57 -10.31 2.21 9.41
N LEU A 58 -9.32 1.34 9.64
CA LEU A 58 -9.19 0.56 10.88
C LEU A 58 -9.07 1.47 12.09
N LYS A 59 -8.26 2.53 12.00
CA LYS A 59 -8.07 3.49 13.09
C LYS A 59 -9.35 4.27 13.43
N SER A 60 -10.19 4.53 12.44
CA SER A 60 -11.51 5.15 12.66
C SER A 60 -12.55 4.19 13.25
N LEU A 61 -12.28 2.88 13.31
CA LEU A 61 -13.22 1.84 13.72
C LEU A 61 -12.65 1.03 14.89
N PRO A 62 -12.67 1.58 16.13
CA PRO A 62 -12.08 0.94 17.30
C PRO A 62 -12.79 -0.37 17.73
N ARG A 63 -14.01 -0.62 17.23
CA ARG A 63 -14.77 -1.85 17.49
C ARG A 63 -14.36 -3.02 16.59
N ASN A 64 -13.52 -2.79 15.60
CA ASN A 64 -13.15 -3.85 14.67
C ASN A 64 -12.11 -4.78 15.32
N PRO A 65 -12.29 -6.13 15.29
CA PRO A 65 -11.36 -7.07 15.94
C PRO A 65 -9.95 -7.07 15.36
N CYS A 66 -9.77 -6.54 14.15
CA CYS A 66 -8.45 -6.36 13.54
C CYS A 66 -7.75 -5.06 14.00
N HIS A 67 -8.41 -4.19 14.76
CA HIS A 67 -7.79 -2.98 15.32
C HIS A 67 -6.67 -3.37 16.30
N ASP A 68 -7.00 -4.21 17.27
CA ASP A 68 -6.07 -4.59 18.33
C ASP A 68 -4.88 -5.38 17.77
N VAL A 69 -5.13 -6.26 16.79
CA VAL A 69 -4.08 -7.05 16.12
C VAL A 69 -3.09 -6.19 15.33
N VAL A 70 -3.55 -5.10 14.71
CA VAL A 70 -2.70 -4.24 13.87
C VAL A 70 -1.96 -3.19 14.69
N PHE A 71 -2.57 -2.69 15.77
CA PHE A 71 -2.01 -1.58 16.57
C PHE A 71 -1.35 -2.01 17.89
N GLU A 72 -1.68 -3.18 18.45
CA GLU A 72 -1.08 -3.67 19.70
C GLU A 72 0.06 -4.68 19.47
N ALA A 73 0.38 -5.03 18.22
CA ALA A 73 1.51 -5.91 17.94
C ALA A 73 2.82 -5.29 18.45
N PRO A 74 3.63 -6.00 19.27
CA PRO A 74 4.89 -5.47 19.76
C PRO A 74 5.82 -5.16 18.58
N LEU A 75 6.09 -3.86 18.40
CA LEU A 75 6.98 -3.27 17.40
C LEU A 75 8.48 -3.61 17.66
N SER A 76 8.80 -4.77 18.22
CA SER A 76 10.19 -5.16 18.53
C SER A 76 10.92 -5.85 17.38
N ASP A 77 10.20 -6.35 16.37
CA ASP A 77 10.77 -7.30 15.40
C ASP A 77 11.04 -6.69 14.00
N PHE A 78 10.73 -5.40 13.78
CA PHE A 78 10.85 -4.72 12.48
C PHE A 78 11.89 -3.59 12.43
N SER A 79 12.86 -3.58 13.34
CA SER A 79 14.01 -2.66 13.27
C SER A 79 15.12 -3.22 12.38
N ALA A 80 14.96 -3.05 11.06
CA ALA A 80 16.11 -2.85 10.18
C ALA A 80 15.70 -1.97 8.99
N ASP A 81 16.32 -0.80 8.93
CA ASP A 81 16.52 0.03 7.74
C ASP A 81 15.36 0.93 7.28
N THR A 82 15.18 2.05 7.97
CA THR A 82 15.09 3.36 7.28
C THR A 82 15.48 4.49 8.24
N LYS A 83 16.71 5.00 8.08
CA LYS A 83 17.10 6.32 8.59
C LYS A 83 16.43 7.38 7.70
N SER A 84 15.27 7.89 8.08
CA SER A 84 14.81 9.20 7.62
C SER A 84 13.78 9.75 8.60
N GLU A 85 14.21 10.79 9.29
CA GLU A 85 13.55 11.68 10.25
C GLU A 85 12.05 11.45 10.58
N PRO A 86 11.70 11.20 11.86
CA PRO A 86 10.35 10.90 12.35
C PRO A 86 9.43 12.13 12.48
N ASN A 87 9.62 13.17 11.67
CA ASN A 87 9.02 14.49 11.94
C ASN A 87 7.74 14.75 11.13
N LEU A 88 7.43 13.95 10.11
CA LEU A 88 6.31 14.23 9.20
C LEU A 88 5.06 13.40 9.49
N VAL A 89 5.22 12.19 10.04
CA VAL A 89 4.11 11.27 10.34
C VAL A 89 3.36 11.70 11.61
N ALA A 90 4.06 12.25 12.60
CA ALA A 90 3.43 12.83 13.79
C ALA A 90 2.57 14.06 13.45
N ASN A 91 3.06 14.93 12.55
CA ASN A 91 2.36 16.15 12.15
C ASN A 91 1.13 15.88 11.27
N THR A 92 1.11 14.81 10.47
CA THR A 92 -0.09 14.43 9.71
C THR A 92 -1.17 13.77 10.58
N PHE A 93 -0.77 13.13 11.68
CA PHE A 93 -1.71 12.52 12.63
C PHE A 93 -2.49 13.54 13.46
N GLU A 94 -1.89 14.69 13.77
CA GLU A 94 -2.54 15.81 14.47
C GLU A 94 -3.54 16.58 13.57
N ILE A 95 -3.31 16.66 12.26
CA ILE A 95 -4.20 17.40 11.32
C ILE A 95 -5.56 16.71 11.12
N LEU A 96 -5.65 15.39 11.29
CA LEU A 96 -6.91 14.62 11.14
C LEU A 96 -7.72 14.49 12.44
N ARG A 97 -7.28 15.06 13.56
CA ARG A 97 -8.08 15.15 14.79
C ARG A 97 -9.06 16.32 14.66
N MET A 98 -10.17 16.11 13.94
CA MET A 98 -11.30 17.04 13.95
C MET A 98 -11.77 17.24 15.40
N PRO A 99 -11.83 18.47 15.94
CA PRO A 99 -12.36 18.71 17.26
C PRO A 99 -13.87 18.53 17.21
N THR A 100 -14.39 17.46 17.81
CA THR A 100 -15.80 17.39 18.18
C THR A 100 -16.02 18.37 19.32
N SER A 101 -16.64 19.52 19.02
CA SER A 101 -17.09 20.51 20.00
C SER A 101 -18.21 19.93 20.87
N ALA A 102 -18.10 20.18 22.18
CA ALA A 102 -19.13 19.91 23.19
C ALA A 102 -20.37 20.78 23.02
#